data_AF-A0A7Y0N0A0-F1
#
_entry.id   AF-A0A7Y0N0A0-F1
#
_cell.length_a   1.000
_cell.length_b   1.000
_cell.length_c   1.000
_cell.angle_alpha   90.00
_cell.angle_beta   90.00
_cell.angle_gamma   90.00
#
_symmetry.space_group_name_H-M   'P 1'
#
loop_
_entity.id
_entity.type
_entity.pdbx_description
1 polymer ?
#
loop_
_entity_poly.entity_id
_entity_poly.type
_entity_poly.pdbx_seq_one_letter_code
_entity_poly.pdbx_strand_id
1 'polypeptide(L)'
;MEDLNNKYELLYSKLEPVKQEKLRNIVDQWLPQYKQDLNTVLEEHPNLHLVQSPVLVPVGGGVAVSKMRFQTYLKNSKTDTIFLLDVGLYSYKEKGEKERVPFILKWLERALTPRKKKKEPKNLVERFELMLKSFDNGSDLKKCLDTLHELNMVLRPHLKNIMKGERGAPTVYDWRYKCNISKEQIKTLINNLTE
;
A
#
# COMPACT_ATOMS: atom_id res chain seq x y z
N MET A 1 -2.28 7.42 -20.35
CA MET A 1 -2.65 8.42 -19.32
C MET A 1 -4.16 8.55 -19.35
N GLU A 2 -4.84 8.49 -18.20
CA GLU A 2 -6.30 8.69 -18.12
C GLU A 2 -6.65 10.18 -18.33
N ASP A 3 -7.79 10.47 -18.95
CA ASP A 3 -8.35 11.83 -19.02
C ASP A 3 -9.10 12.15 -17.72
N LEU A 4 -8.59 13.12 -16.97
CA LEU A 4 -9.09 13.50 -15.65
C LEU A 4 -10.45 14.20 -15.69
N ASN A 5 -10.74 14.98 -16.75
CA ASN A 5 -12.03 15.63 -16.89
C ASN A 5 -13.10 14.59 -17.23
N ASN A 6 -12.83 13.71 -18.20
CA ASN A 6 -13.74 12.62 -18.53
C ASN A 6 -13.99 11.70 -17.32
N LYS A 7 -12.95 11.44 -16.52
CA LYS A 7 -13.09 10.71 -15.25
C LYS A 7 -14.02 11.43 -14.27
N TYR A 8 -13.86 12.73 -14.09
CA TYR A 8 -14.73 13.52 -13.22
C TYR A 8 -16.18 13.45 -13.69
N GLU A 9 -16.45 13.68 -14.98
CA GLU A 9 -17.80 13.63 -15.56
C GLU A 9 -18.44 12.23 -15.42
N LEU A 10 -17.66 11.17 -15.66
CA LEU A 10 -18.13 9.80 -15.49
C LEU A 10 -18.46 9.46 -14.02
N LEU A 11 -17.66 9.95 -13.08
CA LEU A 11 -17.93 9.74 -11.65
C LEU A 11 -19.12 10.59 -11.20
N TYR A 12 -19.23 11.82 -11.68
CA TYR A 12 -20.32 12.74 -11.36
C TYR A 12 -21.67 12.20 -11.83
N SER A 13 -21.77 11.75 -13.09
CA SER A 13 -23.00 11.20 -13.68
C SER A 13 -23.53 9.94 -12.99
N LYS A 14 -22.68 9.20 -12.28
CA LYS A 14 -23.05 7.99 -11.51
C LYS A 14 -23.57 8.29 -10.09
N LEU A 15 -23.50 9.55 -9.65
CA LEU A 15 -23.98 9.94 -8.33
C LEU A 15 -25.46 10.31 -8.36
N GLU A 16 -26.16 10.00 -7.27
CA GLU A 16 -27.50 10.53 -7.00
C GLU A 16 -27.49 12.07 -6.97
N PRO A 17 -28.59 12.76 -7.34
CA PRO A 17 -28.64 14.23 -7.43
C PRO A 17 -28.14 14.96 -6.17
N VAL A 18 -28.53 14.48 -4.98
CA VAL A 18 -28.09 15.05 -3.69
C VAL A 18 -26.57 14.94 -3.51
N LYS A 19 -25.96 13.84 -3.98
CA LYS A 19 -24.51 13.65 -3.92
C LYS A 19 -23.79 14.47 -5.00
N GLN A 20 -24.41 14.66 -6.17
CA GLN A 20 -23.89 15.54 -7.22
C GLN A 20 -23.79 16.99 -6.75
N GLU A 21 -24.85 17.51 -6.11
CA GLU A 21 -24.86 18.85 -5.53
C GLU A 21 -23.78 18.99 -4.45
N LYS A 22 -23.70 18.01 -3.54
CA LYS A 22 -22.65 17.99 -2.51
C LYS A 22 -21.24 17.96 -3.11
N LEU A 23 -21.01 17.17 -4.16
CA LEU A 23 -19.74 17.14 -4.86
C LEU A 23 -19.42 18.50 -5.48
N ARG A 24 -20.38 19.10 -6.20
CA ARG A 24 -20.22 20.43 -6.80
C ARG A 24 -19.82 21.48 -5.77
N ASN A 25 -20.52 21.55 -4.64
CA ASN A 25 -20.20 22.49 -3.55
C ASN A 25 -18.77 22.31 -3.01
N ILE A 26 -18.31 21.05 -2.88
CA ILE A 26 -16.94 20.76 -2.43
C ILE A 26 -15.92 21.18 -3.50
N VAL A 27 -16.20 20.91 -4.78
CA VAL A 27 -15.35 21.28 -5.91
C VAL A 27 -15.21 22.80 -5.99
N ASP A 28 -16.34 23.52 -5.98
CA ASP A 28 -16.37 24.98 -6.09
C ASP A 28 -15.63 25.64 -4.93
N GLN A 29 -15.70 25.06 -3.73
CA GLN A 29 -14.99 25.58 -2.56
C GLN A 29 -13.47 25.34 -2.62
N TRP A 30 -13.03 24.13 -2.98
CA TRP A 30 -11.65 23.70 -2.71
C TRP A 30 -10.76 23.59 -3.95
N LEU A 31 -11.33 23.35 -5.12
CA LEU A 31 -10.54 23.22 -6.35
C LEU A 31 -9.87 24.54 -6.77
N PRO A 32 -10.53 25.72 -6.70
CA PRO A 32 -9.86 26.98 -7.03
C PRO A 32 -8.66 27.26 -6.13
N GLN A 33 -8.81 27.06 -4.82
CA GLN A 33 -7.71 27.25 -3.87
C GLN A 33 -6.55 26.28 -4.16
N TYR A 34 -6.84 25.01 -4.39
CA TYR A 34 -5.79 24.03 -4.72
C TYR A 34 -5.05 24.38 -6.01
N LYS A 35 -5.76 24.91 -7.02
CA LYS A 35 -5.13 25.38 -8.27
C LYS A 35 -4.19 26.56 -8.02
N GLN A 36 -4.57 27.52 -7.16
CA GLN A 36 -3.70 28.63 -6.78
C GLN A 36 -2.43 28.14 -6.09
N ASP A 37 -2.59 27.31 -5.06
CA ASP A 37 -1.46 26.78 -4.29
C ASP A 37 -0.54 25.89 -5.15
N LEU A 38 -1.12 25.12 -6.09
CA LEU A 38 -0.34 24.34 -7.06
C LEU A 38 0.42 25.24 -8.04
N ASN A 39 -0.18 26.32 -8.52
CA ASN A 39 0.51 27.25 -9.41
C ASN A 39 1.74 27.87 -8.73
N THR A 40 1.63 28.26 -7.46
CA THR A 40 2.79 28.71 -6.67
C THR A 40 3.90 27.66 -6.63
N VAL A 41 3.55 26.37 -6.44
CA VAL A 41 4.54 25.27 -6.50
C VAL A 41 5.22 25.18 -7.86
N LEU A 42 4.45 25.31 -8.95
CA LEU A 42 4.96 25.20 -10.32
C LEU A 42 5.84 26.39 -10.71
N GLU A 43 5.53 27.60 -10.23
CA GLU A 43 6.36 28.80 -10.41
C GLU A 43 7.74 28.63 -9.78
N GLU A 44 7.82 27.99 -8.61
CA GLU A 44 9.08 27.67 -7.93
C GLU A 44 9.84 26.49 -8.55
N HIS A 45 9.19 25.68 -9.39
CA HIS A 45 9.75 24.46 -9.99
C HIS A 45 9.60 24.46 -11.52
N PRO A 46 10.40 25.24 -12.25
CA PRO A 46 10.22 25.49 -13.69
C PRO A 46 10.38 24.24 -14.57
N ASN A 47 10.93 23.16 -14.03
CA ASN A 47 11.02 21.86 -14.73
C ASN A 47 9.74 21.02 -14.63
N LEU A 48 8.71 21.49 -13.93
CA LEU A 48 7.42 20.83 -13.83
C LEU A 48 6.40 21.59 -14.66
N HIS A 49 5.72 20.88 -15.54
CA HIS A 49 4.71 21.45 -16.41
C HIS A 49 3.38 20.74 -16.21
N LEU A 50 2.30 21.51 -16.16
CA LEU A 50 0.94 21.00 -16.08
C LEU A 50 0.56 20.33 -17.40
N VAL A 51 0.21 19.05 -17.36
CA VAL A 51 -0.27 18.29 -18.52
C VAL A 51 -1.79 18.24 -18.53
N GLN A 52 -2.39 17.98 -17.36
CA GLN A 52 -3.84 18.05 -17.17
C GLN A 52 -4.16 18.83 -15.90
N SER A 53 -5.05 19.81 -16.04
CA SER A 53 -5.54 20.63 -14.94
C SER A 53 -6.06 19.79 -13.78
N PRO A 54 -5.90 20.25 -12.53
CA PRO A 54 -6.41 19.53 -11.38
C PRO A 54 -7.92 19.35 -11.46
N VAL A 55 -8.37 18.14 -11.13
CA VAL A 55 -9.77 17.80 -10.84
C VAL A 55 -9.89 17.31 -9.41
N LEU A 56 -11.07 17.44 -8.82
CA LEU A 56 -11.36 16.91 -7.49
C LEU A 56 -12.40 15.80 -7.60
N VAL A 57 -11.97 14.56 -7.36
CA VAL A 57 -12.78 13.36 -7.62
C VAL A 57 -13.04 12.55 -6.34
N PRO A 58 -14.22 11.91 -6.23
CA PRO A 58 -14.50 10.95 -5.17
C PRO A 58 -13.83 9.60 -5.44
N VAL A 59 -13.24 8.99 -4.41
CA VAL A 59 -12.65 7.64 -4.47
C VAL A 59 -13.45 6.68 -3.60
N GLY A 60 -13.98 5.61 -4.22
CA GLY A 60 -14.73 4.57 -3.51
C GLY A 60 -16.21 4.88 -3.28
N GLY A 61 -16.88 5.54 -4.24
CA GLY A 61 -18.35 5.66 -4.29
C GLY A 61 -18.99 6.66 -3.31
N GLY A 62 -18.20 7.36 -2.51
CA GLY A 62 -18.67 8.35 -1.53
C GLY A 62 -18.12 9.76 -1.76
N VAL A 63 -18.94 10.77 -1.45
CA VAL A 63 -18.60 12.21 -1.49
C VAL A 63 -18.21 12.76 -0.10
N ALA A 64 -17.72 11.90 0.78
CA ALA A 64 -17.16 12.32 2.07
C ALA A 64 -15.80 12.97 1.84
N VAL A 65 -15.46 14.04 2.56
CA VAL A 65 -14.19 14.78 2.42
C VAL A 65 -12.97 13.87 2.54
N SER A 66 -13.02 12.84 3.40
CA SER A 66 -11.96 11.84 3.58
C SER A 66 -11.77 10.89 2.38
N LYS A 67 -12.71 10.89 1.43
CA LYS A 67 -12.70 10.09 0.20
C LYS A 67 -12.45 10.92 -1.05
N MET A 68 -12.31 12.24 -0.92
CA MET A 68 -12.06 13.15 -2.04
C MET A 68 -10.57 13.34 -2.29
N ARG A 69 -10.16 13.38 -3.56
CA ARG A 69 -8.75 13.54 -3.94
C ARG A 69 -8.60 14.52 -5.10
N PHE A 70 -7.63 15.41 -4.98
CA PHE A 70 -7.13 16.22 -6.09
C PHE A 70 -6.21 15.37 -6.95
N GLN A 71 -6.48 15.33 -8.24
CA GLN A 71 -5.69 14.60 -9.22
C GLN A 71 -5.25 15.55 -10.31
N THR A 72 -3.95 15.56 -10.62
CA THR A 72 -3.37 16.33 -11.71
C THR A 72 -2.20 15.58 -12.33
N TYR A 73 -2.07 15.64 -13.65
CA TYR A 73 -0.90 15.10 -14.34
C TYR A 73 0.12 16.21 -14.57
N LEU A 74 1.36 15.94 -14.15
CA LEU A 74 2.50 16.83 -14.34
C LEU A 74 3.56 16.11 -15.16
N LYS A 75 4.29 16.88 -15.97
CA LYS A 75 5.48 16.43 -16.71
C LYS A 75 6.72 17.02 -16.06
N ASN A 76 7.69 16.18 -15.73
CA ASN A 76 9.02 16.62 -15.32
C ASN A 76 9.96 16.65 -16.52
N SER A 77 10.26 17.85 -17.03
CA SER A 77 11.09 18.04 -18.23
C SER A 77 12.53 17.54 -18.06
N LYS A 78 13.06 17.46 -16.83
CA LYS A 78 14.42 16.91 -16.58
C LYS A 78 14.52 15.42 -16.86
N THR A 79 13.43 14.68 -16.70
CA THR A 79 13.40 13.21 -16.82
C THR A 79 12.49 12.73 -17.94
N ASP A 80 11.81 13.66 -18.61
CA ASP A 80 10.73 13.41 -19.58
C ASP A 80 9.61 12.50 -19.05
N THR A 81 9.41 12.47 -17.74
CA THR A 81 8.40 11.61 -17.10
C THR A 81 7.09 12.35 -16.87
N ILE A 82 5.98 11.70 -17.16
CA ILE A 82 4.64 12.14 -16.77
C ILE A 82 4.19 11.32 -15.56
N PHE A 83 3.73 12.00 -14.52
CA PHE A 83 3.29 11.37 -13.29
C PHE A 83 1.99 12.00 -12.77
N LEU A 84 1.23 11.21 -12.01
CA LEU A 84 0.02 11.67 -11.34
C LEU A 84 0.38 12.19 -9.95
N LEU A 85 0.08 13.46 -9.69
CA LEU A 85 0.05 14.01 -8.35
C LEU A 85 -1.36 13.79 -7.77
N ASP A 86 -1.45 13.00 -6.70
CA ASP A 86 -2.70 12.53 -6.12
C ASP A 86 -2.79 12.90 -4.62
N VAL A 87 -3.42 14.04 -4.32
CA VAL A 87 -3.46 14.66 -2.98
C VAL A 87 -4.83 14.49 -2.35
N GLY A 88 -4.89 13.98 -1.11
CA GLY A 88 -6.16 13.84 -0.39
C GLY A 88 -6.72 15.18 0.10
N LEU A 89 -8.01 15.46 -0.19
CA LEU A 89 -8.67 16.70 0.20
C LEU A 89 -8.68 16.92 1.71
N TYR A 90 -9.01 15.89 2.49
CA TYR A 90 -9.07 16.00 3.94
C TYR A 90 -7.76 16.52 4.52
N SER A 91 -6.64 15.85 4.23
CA SER A 91 -5.33 16.25 4.75
C SER A 91 -4.88 17.63 4.27
N TYR A 92 -5.28 18.03 3.06
CA TYR A 92 -5.01 19.36 2.51
C TYR A 92 -5.83 20.45 3.21
N LYS A 93 -7.14 20.21 3.39
CA LYS A 93 -8.08 21.13 4.04
C LYS A 93 -7.68 21.45 5.48
N GLU A 94 -7.14 20.46 6.20
CA GLU A 94 -6.66 20.64 7.58
C GLU A 94 -5.40 21.52 7.68
N LYS A 95 -4.79 21.91 6.55
CA LYS A 95 -3.65 22.82 6.52
C LYS A 95 -4.08 24.28 6.55
N GLY A 96 -3.47 25.02 7.47
CA GLY A 96 -3.47 26.48 7.42
C GLY A 96 -2.87 26.98 6.11
N GLU A 97 -3.23 28.19 5.70
CA GLU A 97 -2.86 28.79 4.41
C GLU A 97 -1.35 28.69 4.12
N LYS A 98 -0.50 29.04 5.10
CA LYS A 98 0.97 28.99 5.00
C LYS A 98 1.54 27.57 4.87
N GLU A 99 0.79 26.53 5.24
CA GLU A 99 1.25 25.14 5.23
C GLU A 99 0.83 24.37 3.96
N ARG A 100 -0.09 24.90 3.15
CA ARG A 100 -0.65 24.20 2.00
C ARG A 100 0.38 23.98 0.88
N VAL A 101 1.11 25.02 0.50
CA VAL A 101 2.19 24.94 -0.50
C VAL A 101 3.29 23.95 -0.06
N PRO A 102 3.86 24.05 1.17
CA PRO A 102 4.77 23.02 1.70
C PRO A 102 4.19 21.60 1.70
N PHE A 103 2.89 21.46 1.97
CA PHE A 103 2.23 20.17 1.93
C PHE A 103 2.15 19.58 0.51
N ILE A 104 1.81 20.39 -0.50
CA ILE A 104 1.81 19.96 -1.90
C ILE A 104 3.23 19.55 -2.34
N LEU A 105 4.25 20.33 -1.99
CA LEU A 105 5.66 20.02 -2.27
C LEU A 105 6.06 18.64 -1.75
N LYS A 106 5.68 18.31 -0.52
CA LYS A 106 5.95 16.98 0.06
C LYS A 106 5.29 15.84 -0.73
N TRP A 107 4.10 16.07 -1.28
CA TRP A 107 3.43 15.07 -2.13
C TRP A 107 4.08 14.96 -3.51
N LEU A 108 4.53 16.07 -4.06
CA LEU A 108 5.29 16.13 -5.29
C LEU A 108 6.61 15.36 -5.17
N GLU A 109 7.39 15.59 -4.11
CA GLU A 109 8.61 14.83 -3.81
C GLU A 109 8.35 13.33 -3.77
N ARG A 110 7.25 12.91 -3.12
CA ARG A 110 6.85 11.50 -3.05
C ARG A 110 6.45 10.93 -4.40
N ALA A 111 5.84 11.73 -5.28
CA ALA A 111 5.46 11.30 -6.62
C ALA A 111 6.68 11.18 -7.54
N LEU A 112 7.67 12.06 -7.36
CA LEU A 112 8.93 12.06 -8.11
C LEU A 112 9.92 11.02 -7.60
N THR A 113 9.85 10.63 -6.34
CA THR A 113 10.71 9.60 -5.77
C THR A 113 10.21 8.22 -6.22
N PRO A 114 11.06 7.37 -6.84
CA PRO A 114 10.68 6.01 -7.18
C PRO A 114 10.15 5.29 -5.93
N ARG A 115 8.92 4.78 -5.96
CA ARG A 115 8.42 3.94 -4.87
C ARG A 115 9.41 2.80 -4.68
N LYS A 116 9.97 2.66 -3.47
CA LYS A 116 10.76 1.47 -3.12
C LYS A 116 9.98 0.25 -3.59
N LYS A 117 10.61 -0.62 -4.39
CA LYS A 117 9.99 -1.86 -4.89
C LYS A 117 9.17 -2.47 -3.76
N LYS A 118 7.92 -2.85 -4.02
CA LYS A 118 7.14 -3.64 -3.06
C LYS A 118 8.07 -4.77 -2.62
N LYS A 119 8.36 -4.85 -1.32
CA LYS A 119 9.10 -6.00 -0.78
C LYS A 119 8.35 -7.24 -1.26
N GLU A 120 9.06 -8.13 -1.93
CA GLU A 120 8.48 -9.40 -2.34
C GLU A 120 7.86 -10.08 -1.11
N PRO A 121 6.72 -10.77 -1.30
CA PRO A 121 6.16 -11.55 -0.20
C PRO A 121 7.22 -12.51 0.32
N LYS A 122 7.42 -12.51 1.65
CA LYS A 122 8.44 -13.33 2.29
C LYS A 122 8.20 -14.80 1.95
N ASN A 123 9.24 -15.50 1.55
CA ASN A 123 9.14 -16.94 1.26
C ASN A 123 8.89 -17.74 2.56
N LEU A 124 8.58 -19.04 2.44
CA LEU A 124 8.21 -19.86 3.59
C LEU A 124 9.36 -19.99 4.61
N VAL A 125 10.62 -20.00 4.17
CA VAL A 125 11.80 -20.00 5.06
C VAL A 125 11.92 -18.70 5.85
N GLU A 126 11.78 -17.55 5.20
CA GLU A 126 11.82 -16.25 5.86
C GLU A 126 10.65 -16.10 6.86
N ARG A 127 9.47 -16.61 6.52
CA ARG A 127 8.32 -16.64 7.42
C ARG A 127 8.55 -17.58 8.60
N PHE A 128 9.16 -18.75 8.39
CA PHE A 128 9.55 -19.69 9.44
C PHE A 128 10.53 -19.07 10.44
N GLU A 129 11.56 -18.38 9.97
CA GLU A 129 12.53 -17.73 10.85
C GLU A 129 11.91 -16.64 11.72
N LEU A 130 10.99 -15.86 11.15
CA LEU A 130 10.26 -14.83 11.88
C LEU A 130 9.33 -15.44 12.92
N MET A 131 8.64 -16.53 12.57
CA MET A 131 7.83 -17.29 13.51
C MET A 131 8.66 -17.77 14.70
N LEU A 132 9.86 -18.33 14.47
CA LEU A 132 10.75 -18.77 15.55
C LEU A 132 11.14 -17.61 16.48
N LYS A 133 11.56 -16.47 15.91
CA LYS A 133 11.90 -15.26 16.68
C LYS A 133 10.70 -14.75 17.47
N SER A 134 9.50 -14.79 16.91
CA SER A 134 8.27 -14.40 17.61
C SER A 134 7.96 -15.33 18.78
N PHE A 135 8.21 -16.64 18.65
CA PHE A 135 8.05 -17.58 19.77
C PHE A 135 9.07 -17.33 20.88
N ASP A 136 10.34 -17.08 20.53
CA ASP A 136 11.40 -16.79 21.51
C ASP A 136 11.09 -15.50 22.31
N ASN A 137 10.43 -14.54 21.67
CA ASN A 137 10.03 -13.27 22.27
C ASN A 137 8.66 -13.32 22.98
N GLY A 138 8.03 -14.49 23.12
CA GLY A 138 6.73 -14.62 23.78
C GLY A 138 5.57 -13.88 23.10
N SER A 139 5.67 -13.64 21.79
CA SER A 139 4.66 -12.88 21.02
C SER A 139 3.40 -13.69 20.71
N ASP A 140 2.29 -12.99 20.41
CA ASP A 140 0.98 -13.59 20.09
C ASP A 140 1.04 -14.59 18.92
N LEU A 141 0.67 -15.85 19.22
CA LEU A 141 0.59 -16.99 18.32
C LEU A 141 -0.33 -16.75 17.12
N LYS A 142 -1.36 -15.89 17.25
CA LYS A 142 -2.33 -15.63 16.17
C LYS A 142 -1.67 -15.10 14.89
N LYS A 143 -0.56 -14.36 15.01
CA LYS A 143 0.16 -13.79 13.87
C LYS A 143 0.97 -14.82 13.08
N CYS A 144 1.12 -16.03 13.61
CA CYS A 144 1.92 -17.09 13.02
C CYS A 144 1.09 -18.27 12.50
N LEU A 145 -0.23 -18.26 12.66
CA LEU A 145 -1.09 -19.41 12.35
C LEU A 145 -1.03 -19.85 10.88
N ASP A 146 -1.04 -18.91 9.94
CA ASP A 146 -0.97 -19.22 8.51
C ASP A 146 0.38 -19.85 8.14
N THR A 147 1.49 -19.26 8.63
CA THR A 147 2.84 -19.80 8.46
C THR A 147 2.96 -21.20 9.09
N LEU A 148 2.41 -21.38 10.29
CA LEU A 148 2.42 -22.64 11.01
C LEU A 148 1.64 -23.72 10.25
N HIS A 149 0.47 -23.38 9.72
CA HIS A 149 -0.36 -24.27 8.93
C HIS A 149 0.38 -24.75 7.68
N GLU A 150 0.97 -23.81 6.94
CA GLU A 150 1.74 -24.11 5.72
C GLU A 150 2.98 -24.97 6.01
N LEU A 151 3.73 -24.65 7.07
CA LEU A 151 4.87 -25.46 7.52
C LEU A 151 4.45 -26.89 7.89
N ASN A 152 3.34 -27.05 8.61
CA ASN A 152 2.81 -28.36 8.96
C ASN A 152 2.37 -29.13 7.72
N MET A 153 1.80 -28.48 6.71
CA MET A 153 1.46 -29.13 5.44
C MET A 153 2.70 -29.66 4.71
N VAL A 154 3.75 -28.83 4.60
CA VAL A 154 4.99 -29.16 3.88
C VAL A 154 5.82 -30.22 4.62
N LEU A 155 5.98 -30.07 5.94
CA LEU A 155 6.93 -30.88 6.71
C LEU A 155 6.33 -32.20 7.23
N ARG A 156 5.00 -32.30 7.37
CA ARG A 156 4.33 -33.47 7.99
C ARG A 156 4.67 -34.82 7.36
N PRO A 157 4.80 -34.99 6.03
CA PRO A 157 5.24 -36.26 5.45
C PRO A 157 6.63 -36.68 5.94
N HIS A 158 7.55 -35.73 6.07
CA HIS A 158 8.92 -35.98 6.54
C HIS A 158 8.98 -36.18 8.05
N LEU A 159 8.25 -35.38 8.81
CA LEU A 159 8.17 -35.52 10.28
C LEU A 159 7.57 -36.87 10.68
N LYS A 160 6.57 -37.40 9.95
CA LYS A 160 6.04 -38.76 10.18
C LYS A 160 7.09 -39.85 10.05
N ASN A 161 8.04 -39.70 9.12
CA ASN A 161 9.10 -40.68 8.91
C ASN A 161 10.16 -40.63 10.01
N ILE A 162 10.33 -39.48 10.66
CA ILE A 162 11.32 -39.26 11.71
C ILE A 162 10.75 -39.57 13.09
N MET A 163 9.47 -39.25 13.32
CA MET A 163 8.75 -39.45 14.58
C MET A 163 7.96 -40.78 14.59
N LYS A 164 8.54 -41.84 14.02
CA LYS A 164 7.89 -43.16 13.96
C LYS A 164 7.59 -43.67 15.36
N GLY A 165 6.31 -43.98 15.62
CA GLY A 165 5.85 -44.51 16.90
C GLY A 165 5.19 -43.50 17.82
N GLU A 166 5.19 -42.19 17.49
CA GLU A 166 4.41 -41.21 18.24
C GLU A 166 2.91 -41.29 17.89
N ARG A 167 2.05 -41.18 18.91
CA ARG A 167 0.60 -41.13 18.72
C ARG A 167 0.18 -39.75 18.21
N GLY A 168 -0.22 -39.68 16.94
CA GLY A 168 -0.80 -38.49 16.34
C GLY A 168 -0.08 -38.06 15.06
N ALA A 169 -0.49 -36.92 14.51
CA ALA A 169 0.16 -36.32 13.37
C ALA A 169 1.23 -35.33 13.84
N PRO A 170 2.51 -35.57 13.56
CA PRO A 170 3.57 -34.70 14.02
C PRO A 170 3.49 -33.33 13.34
N THR A 171 3.77 -32.30 14.12
CA THR A 171 3.77 -30.89 13.72
C THR A 171 5.17 -30.28 13.84
N VAL A 172 5.36 -29.09 13.28
CA VAL A 172 6.58 -28.30 13.46
C VAL A 172 6.82 -27.94 14.94
N TYR A 173 5.80 -27.99 15.81
CA TYR A 173 6.02 -27.89 17.26
C TYR A 173 6.64 -29.15 17.84
N ASP A 174 6.21 -30.32 17.38
CA ASP A 174 6.81 -31.58 17.81
C ASP A 174 8.27 -31.68 17.36
N TRP A 175 8.62 -31.12 16.20
CA TRP A 175 10.01 -30.89 15.83
C TRP A 175 10.75 -30.02 16.87
N ARG A 176 10.23 -28.82 17.15
CA ARG A 176 10.89 -27.82 18.00
C ARG A 176 11.20 -28.33 19.41
N TYR A 177 10.37 -29.23 19.94
CA TYR A 177 10.46 -29.68 21.34
C TYR A 177 10.81 -31.16 21.53
N LYS A 178 10.70 -32.01 20.50
CA LYS A 178 10.83 -33.47 20.66
C LYS A 178 11.79 -34.15 19.68
N CYS A 179 12.29 -33.46 18.65
CA CYS A 179 13.12 -34.10 17.60
C CYS A 179 14.58 -33.66 17.60
N ASN A 180 15.49 -34.56 17.21
CA ASN A 180 16.92 -34.29 16.99
C ASN A 180 17.23 -33.62 15.62
N ILE A 181 16.25 -32.99 14.98
CA ILE A 181 16.45 -32.32 13.68
C ILE A 181 16.83 -30.86 13.96
N SER A 182 17.84 -30.34 13.27
CA SER A 182 18.26 -28.93 13.45
C SER A 182 17.37 -27.95 12.68
N LYS A 183 17.39 -26.68 13.10
CA LYS A 183 16.71 -25.57 12.39
C LYS A 183 17.14 -25.50 10.91
N GLU A 184 18.41 -25.71 10.63
CA GLU A 184 18.95 -25.65 9.26
C GLU A 184 18.46 -26.81 8.40
N GLN A 185 18.35 -28.02 8.97
CA GLN A 185 17.75 -29.16 8.27
C GLN A 185 16.28 -28.90 7.89
N ILE A 186 15.52 -28.23 8.76
CA ILE A 186 14.14 -27.82 8.46
C ILE A 186 14.10 -26.79 7.32
N LYS A 187 15.00 -25.80 7.29
CA LYS A 187 15.08 -24.84 6.18
C LYS A 187 15.39 -25.50 4.85
N THR A 188 16.35 -26.43 4.84
CA THR A 188 16.70 -27.20 3.63
C THR A 188 15.51 -28.02 3.15
N LEU A 189 14.76 -28.64 4.07
CA LEU A 189 13.53 -29.36 3.73
C LEU A 189 12.47 -28.44 3.14
N ILE A 190 12.25 -27.25 3.70
CA ILE A 190 11.31 -26.27 3.15
C ILE A 190 11.72 -25.90 1.73
N ASN A 191 12.97 -25.47 1.51
CA ASN A 191 13.47 -25.06 0.19
C ASN A 191 13.30 -26.17 -0.86
N ASN A 192 13.73 -27.39 -0.56
CA ASN A 192 13.64 -28.52 -1.49
C ASN A 192 12.20 -28.93 -1.86
N LEU A 193 11.20 -28.48 -1.11
CA LEU A 193 9.80 -28.84 -1.30
C LEU A 193 8.93 -27.68 -1.82
N THR A 194 9.48 -26.46 -1.85
CA THR A 194 8.77 -25.25 -2.29
C THR A 194 9.37 -24.59 -3.52
N GLU A 195 10.53 -25.06 -3.98
CA GLU A 195 11.15 -24.75 -5.28
C GLU A 195 10.90 -25.88 -6.28
#